data_AF-A0A832ATJ9-F1
#
_entry.id   AF-A0A832ATJ9-F1
#
_cell.length_a   1.000
_cell.length_b   1.000
_cell.length_c   1.000
_cell.angle_alpha   90.00
_cell.angle_beta   90.00
_cell.angle_gamma   90.00
#
_symmetry.space_group_name_H-M   'P 1'
#
loop_
_entity.id
_entity.type
_entity.pdbx_description
1 polymer ?
#
loop_
_entity_poly.entity_id
_entity_poly.type
_entity_poly.pdbx_seq_one_letter_code
_entity_poly.pdbx_strand_id
1 'polypeptide(L)'
;MVFANGFIVGMVIMLVIMTGGSPLLGFVAIAPHGVFELPAILMASAFGTKLGIDFWKYVFKRNREDIAKTLKILPKIILIIVLLLLVASFIESFITPYIVSSLID
;
A
#
# COMPACT_ATOMS: atom_id res chain seq x y z
N MET A 1 -5.47 -3.66 8.56
CA MET A 1 -4.43 -3.78 7.50
C MET A 1 -3.19 -2.95 7.81
N VAL A 2 -3.29 -1.63 8.00
CA VAL A 2 -2.09 -0.79 8.29
C VAL A 2 -1.26 -1.31 9.48
N PHE A 3 -1.90 -1.67 10.61
CA PHE A 3 -1.20 -2.26 11.75
C PHE A 3 -0.53 -3.61 11.44
N ALA A 4 -1.18 -4.46 10.65
CA ALA A 4 -0.62 -5.75 10.25
C ALA A 4 0.60 -5.56 9.32
N ASN A 5 0.52 -4.63 8.36
CA ASN A 5 1.64 -4.31 7.48
C ASN A 5 2.82 -3.72 8.27
N GLY A 6 2.56 -2.82 9.23
CA GLY A 6 3.61 -2.30 10.12
C GLY A 6 4.27 -3.39 10.97
N PHE A 7 3.49 -4.35 11.48
CA PHE A 7 4.02 -5.50 12.19
C PHE A 7 4.89 -6.40 11.29
N ILE A 8 4.42 -6.68 10.07
CA ILE A 8 5.18 -7.48 9.08
C ILE A 8 6.50 -6.79 8.74
N VAL A 9 6.49 -5.48 8.46
CA VAL A 9 7.71 -4.70 8.21
C VAL A 9 8.68 -4.79 9.39
N GLY A 10 8.18 -4.68 10.62
CA GLY A 10 8.99 -4.87 11.82
C GLY A 10 9.64 -6.26 11.89
N MET A 11 8.90 -7.31 11.57
CA MET A 11 9.44 -8.67 11.51
C MET A 11 10.50 -8.82 10.41
N VAL A 12 10.30 -8.23 9.24
CA VAL A 12 11.29 -8.28 8.14
C VAL A 12 12.59 -7.58 8.53
N ILE A 13 12.50 -6.40 9.15
CA ILE A 13 13.69 -5.67 9.64
C ILE A 13 14.42 -6.52 10.71
N MET A 14 13.69 -7.14 11.63
CA MET A 14 14.28 -8.01 12.64
C MET A 14 14.98 -9.22 12.00
N LEU A 15 14.38 -9.84 10.98
CA LEU A 15 14.98 -10.94 10.24
C LEU A 15 16.30 -10.52 9.56
N VAL A 16 16.32 -9.35 8.91
CA VAL A 16 17.53 -8.80 8.28
C VAL A 16 18.66 -8.63 9.30
N ILE A 17 18.35 -8.10 10.49
CA ILE A 17 19.32 -7.94 11.58
C ILE A 17 19.84 -9.31 12.05
N MET A 18 18.95 -10.30 12.22
CA MET A 18 19.33 -11.66 12.64
C MET A 18 20.24 -12.37 11.62
N THR A 19 20.10 -12.08 10.33
CA THR A 19 20.94 -12.62 9.27
C THR A 19 22.26 -11.86 9.07
N GLY A 20 22.60 -10.92 9.96
CA GLY A 20 23.84 -10.15 9.91
C GLY A 20 23.76 -8.86 9.07
N GLY A 21 22.59 -8.51 8.56
CA GLY A 21 22.36 -7.25 7.86
C GLY A 21 22.19 -6.07 8.83
N SER A 22 22.32 -4.85 8.32
CA SER A 22 22.07 -3.64 9.12
C SER A 22 20.60 -3.22 9.05
N PRO A 23 20.06 -2.52 10.07
CA PRO A 23 18.73 -1.90 9.99
C PRO A 23 18.60 -0.95 8.79
N LEU A 24 19.70 -0.32 8.38
CA LEU A 24 19.76 0.55 7.21
C LEU A 24 19.51 -0.23 5.91
N LEU A 25 20.06 -1.45 5.78
CA LEU A 25 19.80 -2.34 4.65
C LEU A 25 18.30 -2.66 4.55
N GLY A 26 17.66 -2.98 5.68
CA GLY A 26 16.21 -3.23 5.74
C GLY A 26 15.39 -2.00 5.32
N PHE A 27 15.80 -0.80 5.75
CA PHE A 27 15.15 0.45 5.33
C PHE A 27 15.31 0.70 3.82
N VAL A 28 16.53 0.53 3.28
CA VAL A 28 16.81 0.71 1.86
C VAL A 28 16.08 -0.31 0.99
N ALA A 29 15.85 -1.52 1.50
CA ALA A 29 15.06 -2.51 0.79
C ALA A 29 13.59 -2.07 0.61
N ILE A 30 13.02 -1.41 1.64
CA ILE A 30 11.60 -1.06 1.72
C ILE A 30 11.29 0.33 1.14
N ALA A 31 12.14 1.32 1.42
CA ALA A 31 11.87 2.73 1.10
C ALA A 31 11.56 3.00 -0.39
N PRO A 32 12.25 2.41 -1.38
CA PRO A 32 12.02 2.72 -2.80
C PRO A 32 10.60 2.42 -3.28
N HIS A 33 10.05 1.24 -2.95
CA HIS A 33 8.70 0.85 -3.35
C HIS A 33 7.63 1.35 -2.36
N GLY A 34 7.98 1.46 -1.07
CA GLY A 34 7.09 1.94 -0.02
C GLY A 34 6.54 3.36 -0.25
N VAL A 35 7.27 4.22 -0.99
CA VAL A 35 6.80 5.55 -1.38
C VAL A 35 5.53 5.49 -2.25
N PHE A 36 5.35 4.43 -3.04
CA PHE A 36 4.17 4.24 -3.89
C PHE A 36 3.10 3.37 -3.22
N GLU A 37 3.53 2.36 -2.46
CA GLU A 37 2.63 1.46 -1.75
C GLU A 37 1.84 2.18 -0.65
N LEU A 38 2.47 3.04 0.15
CA LEU A 38 1.81 3.74 1.27
C LEU A 38 0.65 4.64 0.80
N PRO A 39 0.81 5.52 -0.21
CA PRO A 39 -0.31 6.28 -0.78
C PRO A 39 -1.41 5.39 -1.33
N ALA A 40 -1.07 4.27 -1.98
CA ALA A 40 -2.05 3.34 -2.54
C ALA A 40 -2.90 2.70 -1.43
N ILE A 41 -2.27 2.23 -0.35
CA ILE A 41 -2.97 1.64 0.81
C ILE A 41 -3.86 2.67 1.51
N LEU A 42 -3.37 3.89 1.71
CA LEU A 42 -4.13 4.96 2.35
C LEU A 42 -5.34 5.36 1.51
N MET A 43 -5.17 5.54 0.19
CA MET A 43 -6.27 5.83 -0.72
C MET A 43 -7.31 4.69 -0.75
N ALA A 44 -6.85 3.44 -0.83
CA ALA A 44 -7.73 2.27 -0.80
C ALA A 44 -8.53 2.21 0.51
N SER A 45 -7.87 2.46 1.64
CA SER A 45 -8.49 2.43 2.98
C SER A 45 -9.52 3.54 3.14
N ALA A 46 -9.18 4.77 2.76
CA ALA A 46 -10.07 5.92 2.84
C ALA A 46 -11.29 5.76 1.91
N PHE A 47 -11.05 5.37 0.66
CA PHE A 47 -12.11 5.20 -0.32
C PHE A 47 -13.02 4.01 0.00
N GLY A 48 -12.44 2.88 0.41
CA GLY A 48 -13.19 1.70 0.85
C GLY A 48 -14.08 2.02 2.06
N THR A 49 -13.57 2.80 3.02
CA THR A 49 -14.36 3.26 4.17
C THR A 49 -15.51 4.15 3.74
N LYS A 50 -15.27 5.11 2.84
CA LYS A 50 -16.32 5.98 2.28
C LYS A 50 -17.39 5.18 1.54
N LEU A 51 -16.98 4.22 0.70
CA LEU A 51 -17.90 3.31 0.00
C LEU A 51 -18.75 2.51 0.98
N GLY A 52 -18.15 1.96 2.05
CA GLY A 52 -18.88 1.23 3.10
C GLY A 52 -19.90 2.12 3.82
N ILE A 53 -19.53 3.35 4.17
CA ILE A 53 -20.43 4.33 4.80
C ILE A 53 -21.60 4.69 3.86
N ASP A 54 -21.32 4.97 2.59
CA ASP A 54 -22.34 5.34 1.61
C ASP A 54 -23.26 4.16 1.31
N PHE A 55 -22.74 2.93 1.29
CA PHE A 55 -23.54 1.71 1.23
C PHE A 55 -24.44 1.54 2.45
N TRP A 56 -23.93 1.77 3.66
CA TRP A 56 -24.73 1.73 4.88
C TRP A 56 -25.88 2.75 4.84
N LYS A 57 -25.60 3.99 4.42
CA LYS A 57 -26.63 5.02 4.24
C LYS A 57 -27.65 4.63 3.17
N TYR A 58 -27.22 4.01 2.08
CA TYR A 58 -28.13 3.52 1.05
C TYR A 58 -29.10 2.47 1.60
N VAL A 59 -28.58 1.47 2.33
CA VAL A 59 -29.39 0.38 2.90
C VAL A 59 -30.37 0.90 3.96
N PHE A 60 -29.90 1.70 4.92
CA PHE A 60 -30.70 2.07 6.10
C PHE A 60 -31.42 3.42 5.99
N LYS A 61 -30.93 4.35 5.18
CA LYS A 61 -31.50 5.70 5.02
C LYS A 61 -32.06 5.95 3.62
N ARG A 62 -32.05 4.94 2.73
CA ARG A 62 -32.50 5.02 1.33
C ARG A 62 -31.84 6.15 0.51
N ASN A 63 -30.66 6.62 0.93
CA ASN A 63 -29.94 7.67 0.22
C ASN A 63 -29.19 7.07 -0.99
N ARG A 64 -29.78 7.23 -2.18
CA ARG A 64 -29.24 6.70 -3.44
C ARG A 64 -28.18 7.58 -4.09
N GLU A 65 -28.19 8.89 -3.79
CA GLU A 65 -27.32 9.84 -4.47
C GLU A 65 -25.86 9.70 -4.06
N ASP A 66 -25.60 9.51 -2.77
CA ASP A 66 -24.24 9.41 -2.23
C ASP A 66 -23.53 8.16 -2.77
N ILE A 67 -24.20 7.01 -2.78
CA ILE A 67 -23.64 5.77 -3.31
C ILE A 67 -23.41 5.85 -4.83
N ALA A 68 -24.33 6.46 -5.59
CA ALA A 68 -24.15 6.62 -7.03
C ALA A 68 -22.94 7.50 -7.37
N LYS A 69 -22.73 8.60 -6.63
CA LYS A 69 -21.55 9.47 -6.77
C LYS A 69 -20.26 8.70 -6.46
N THR A 70 -20.25 7.90 -5.40
CA THR A 70 -19.08 7.09 -5.01
C THR A 70 -18.77 6.00 -6.02
N LEU A 71 -19.78 5.27 -6.51
CA LEU A 71 -19.59 4.24 -7.54
C LEU A 71 -19.11 4.83 -8.88
N LYS A 72 -19.52 6.05 -9.24
CA LYS A 72 -19.08 6.72 -10.47
C LYS A 72 -17.57 6.99 -10.49
N ILE A 73 -16.97 7.32 -9.34
CA ILE A 73 -15.53 7.63 -9.24
C ILE A 73 -14.68 6.40 -8.86
N LEU A 74 -15.30 5.34 -8.34
CA LEU A 74 -14.65 4.08 -7.97
C LEU A 74 -13.67 3.53 -9.03
N PRO A 75 -14.03 3.39 -10.33
CA PRO A 75 -13.11 2.82 -11.31
C PRO A 75 -11.84 3.68 -11.50
N LYS A 76 -11.97 5.01 -11.42
CA LYS A 76 -10.82 5.92 -11.50
C LYS A 76 -9.90 5.75 -10.31
N ILE A 77 -10.47 5.61 -9.10
CA ILE A 77 -9.69 5.42 -7.88
C ILE A 77 -8.97 4.06 -7.90
N ILE A 78 -9.67 2.99 -8.30
CA ILE A 78 -9.06 1.66 -8.47
C ILE A 78 -7.91 1.73 -9.47
N LEU A 79 -8.10 2.38 -10.63
CA LEU A 79 -7.05 2.50 -11.63
C LEU A 79 -5.80 3.20 -11.06
N ILE A 80 -5.96 4.29 -10.31
CA ILE A 80 -4.83 5.00 -9.68
C ILE A 80 -4.11 4.10 -8.66
N ILE A 81 -4.86 3.39 -7.81
CA ILE A 81 -4.29 2.45 -6.83
C ILE A 81 -3.50 1.36 -7.54
N VAL A 82 -4.06 0.74 -8.58
CA VAL A 82 -3.40 -0.31 -9.36
C VAL A 82 -2.13 0.21 -10.01
N LEU A 83 -2.14 1.40 -10.60
CA LEU A 83 -0.95 1.99 -11.20
C LEU A 83 0.16 2.24 -10.15
N LEU A 84 -0.19 2.75 -8.97
CA LEU A 84 0.79 2.94 -7.90
C LEU A 84 1.39 1.61 -7.43
N LEU A 85 0.55 0.59 -7.25
CA LEU A 85 1.03 -0.75 -6.85
C LEU A 85 1.87 -1.43 -7.93
N LEU A 86 1.54 -1.20 -9.21
CA LEU A 86 2.34 -1.69 -10.34
C LEU A 86 3.74 -1.04 -10.34
N VAL A 87 3.81 0.26 -10.08
CA VAL A 87 5.10 0.96 -9.94
C VAL A 87 5.85 0.43 -8.72
N ALA A 88 5.18 0.26 -7.59
CA ALA A 88 5.78 -0.32 -6.38
C ALA A 88 6.38 -1.71 -6.64
N SER A 89 5.62 -2.62 -7.26
CA SER A 89 6.07 -3.98 -7.54
C SER A 89 7.20 -4.04 -8.57
N PHE A 90 7.20 -3.13 -9.55
CA PHE A 90 8.31 -2.98 -10.48
C PHE A 90 9.60 -2.55 -9.76
N ILE A 91 9.51 -1.54 -8.88
CA ILE A 91 10.65 -1.10 -8.08
C ILE A 91 11.15 -2.24 -7.18
N GLU A 92 10.25 -2.96 -6.53
CA GLU A 92 10.58 -4.09 -5.66
C GLU A 92 11.24 -5.26 -6.41
N SER A 93 10.79 -5.55 -7.64
CA SER A 93 11.31 -6.70 -8.40
C SER A 93 12.62 -6.40 -9.14
N PHE A 94 12.84 -5.16 -9.56
CA PHE A 94 13.99 -4.79 -10.40
C PHE A 94 15.01 -3.90 -9.70
N ILE A 95 14.55 -2.91 -8.93
CA ILE A 95 15.43 -1.87 -8.35
C ILE A 95 15.92 -2.30 -6.96
N THR A 96 15.02 -2.78 -6.09
CA THR A 96 15.39 -3.21 -4.74
C THR A 96 16.50 -4.26 -4.73
N PRO A 97 16.46 -5.34 -5.54
CA PRO A 97 17.52 -6.35 -5.53
C PRO A 97 18.86 -5.80 -6.02
N TYR A 98 18.83 -4.92 -7.03
CA TYR A 98 20.01 -4.27 -7.57
C TYR A 98 20.70 -3.34 -6.54
N ILE A 99 19.92 -2.56 -5.79
CA ILE A 99 20.46 -1.69 -4.74
C ILE A 99 21.02 -2.54 -3.60
N VAL A 100 20.29 -3.56 -3.16
CA VAL A 100 20.71 -4.42 -2.05
C VAL A 100 21.98 -5.20 -2.40
N SER A 101 22.11 -5.77 -3.61
CA SER A 101 23.32 -6.47 -4.02
C SER A 101 24.54 -5.54 -4.00
N SER A 102 24.37 -4.31 -4.51
CA SER A 102 25.45 -3.30 -4.58
C SER A 102 25.92 -2.80 -3.20
N LEU A 103 25.16 -3.07 -2.12
CA LEU A 103 25.50 -2.67 -0.75
C LEU A 103 26.10 -3.82 0.08
N ILE A 104 26.00 -5.06 -0.41
CA ILE A 104 26.51 -6.27 0.24
C ILE A 104 27.88 -6.67 -0.34
N ASP A 105 28.18 -6.29 -1.58
CA ASP A 105 29.51 -6.36 -2.21
C ASP A 105 30.48 -5.30 -1.63
#